data_AF-A0A0C9T041-F1
#
_entry.id   AF-A0A0C9T041-F1
#
_cell.length_a   1.000
_cell.length_b   1.000
_cell.length_c   1.000
_cell.angle_alpha   90.00
_cell.angle_beta   90.00
_cell.angle_gamma   90.00
#
_symmetry.space_group_name_H-M   'P 1'
#
loop_
_entity.id
_entity.type
_entity.pdbx_description
1 polymer ?
#
loop_
_entity_poly.entity_id
_entity_poly.type
_entity_poly.pdbx_seq_one_letter_code
_entity_poly.pdbx_strand_id
1 'polypeptide(L)'
;LNTTALITFRARQLQKRHEDIDSIQEKVLKSRFQSIKQFKQTFKNHIKDYNFAPESLVLVRNTRVEKELNRKMKPRYLGPMLVVRRTKGGSYMLAELDRSISKLRYAAFRLLPYHVRSRISVL
;
A
#
# COMPACT_ATOMS: atom_id res chain seq x y z
N LEU A 1 -17.23 9.41 35.82
CA LEU A 1 -15.87 9.14 36.36
C LEU A 1 -15.60 10.14 37.46
N ASN A 2 -15.28 9.69 38.69
CA ASN A 2 -14.99 10.55 39.84
C ASN A 2 -13.47 10.85 39.92
N THR A 3 -13.07 11.97 40.52
CA THR A 3 -11.67 12.42 40.69
C THR A 3 -10.81 11.35 41.39
N THR A 4 -11.35 10.71 42.44
CA THR A 4 -10.66 9.64 43.16
C THR A 4 -10.36 8.43 42.26
N ALA A 5 -11.28 8.10 41.34
CA ALA A 5 -11.07 7.01 40.39
C ALA A 5 -9.94 7.33 39.40
N LEU A 6 -9.84 8.58 38.94
CA LEU A 6 -8.76 9.00 38.04
C LEU A 6 -7.39 8.97 38.72
N ILE A 7 -7.29 9.44 39.97
CA ILE A 7 -6.04 9.41 40.75
C ILE A 7 -5.58 7.97 40.98
N THR A 8 -6.51 7.06 41.34
CA THR A 8 -6.19 5.64 41.55
C THR A 8 -5.73 4.95 40.27
N PHE A 9 -6.39 5.18 39.14
CA PHE A 9 -5.92 4.67 37.84
C PHE A 9 -4.54 5.21 37.49
N ARG A 10 -4.29 6.50 37.72
CA ARG A 10 -3.00 7.13 37.43
C ARG A 10 -1.88 6.56 38.31
N ALA A 11 -2.12 6.39 39.60
CA ALA A 11 -1.16 5.77 40.51
C ALA A 11 -0.81 4.35 40.06
N ARG A 12 -1.80 3.55 39.66
CA ARG A 12 -1.60 2.20 39.12
C ARG A 12 -0.78 2.20 37.82
N GLN A 13 -1.05 3.14 36.90
CA GLN A 13 -0.26 3.30 35.67
C GLN A 13 1.22 3.63 35.96
N LEU A 14 1.48 4.51 36.94
CA LEU A 14 2.84 4.89 37.32
C LEU A 14 3.64 3.73 37.92
N GLN A 15 2.96 2.78 38.58
CA GLN A 15 3.61 1.58 39.13
C GLN A 15 4.14 0.62 38.07
N LYS A 16 3.69 0.71 36.80
CA LYS A 16 4.19 -0.10 35.66
C LYS A 16 4.33 -1.60 35.97
N ARG A 17 3.34 -2.17 36.64
CA ARG A 17 3.32 -3.62 36.96
C ARG A 17 3.35 -4.43 35.67
N HIS A 18 4.13 -5.51 35.64
CA HIS A 18 4.27 -6.37 34.46
C HIS A 18 2.92 -6.90 33.98
N GLU A 19 2.09 -7.40 34.90
CA GLU A 19 0.73 -7.90 34.60
C GLU A 19 -0.15 -6.87 33.88
N ASP A 20 -0.10 -5.60 34.30
CA ASP A 20 -0.88 -4.52 33.69
C ASP A 20 -0.34 -4.19 32.29
N ILE A 21 0.98 -4.24 32.09
CA ILE A 21 1.63 -4.02 30.79
C ILE A 21 1.27 -5.14 29.82
N ASP A 22 1.34 -6.40 30.26
CA ASP A 22 1.01 -7.57 29.45
C ASP A 22 -0.46 -7.52 29.01
N SER A 23 -1.38 -7.19 29.93
CA SER A 23 -2.79 -7.00 29.61
C SER A 23 -3.02 -5.89 28.57
N ILE A 24 -2.27 -4.77 28.68
CA ILE A 24 -2.33 -3.68 27.69
C ILE A 24 -1.81 -4.17 26.34
N GLN A 25 -0.68 -4.88 26.31
CA GLN A 25 -0.11 -5.42 25.09
C GLN A 25 -1.10 -6.32 24.36
N GLU A 26 -1.74 -7.26 25.08
CA GLU A 26 -2.76 -8.13 24.51
C GLU A 26 -3.96 -7.35 23.94
N LYS A 27 -4.46 -6.35 24.68
CA LYS A 27 -5.56 -5.49 24.22
C LYS A 27 -5.18 -4.72 22.96
N VAL A 28 -3.98 -4.16 22.91
CA VAL A 28 -3.47 -3.43 21.74
C VAL A 28 -3.33 -4.37 20.54
N LEU A 29 -2.78 -5.57 20.74
CA LEU A 29 -2.67 -6.57 19.67
C LEU A 29 -4.05 -6.97 19.15
N LYS A 30 -4.99 -7.30 20.02
CA LYS A 30 -6.37 -7.63 19.66
C LYS A 30 -7.03 -6.51 18.86
N SER A 31 -6.89 -5.27 19.33
CA SER A 31 -7.41 -4.08 18.64
C SER A 31 -6.78 -3.92 17.24
N ARG A 32 -5.45 -4.06 17.11
CA ARG A 32 -4.77 -4.01 15.81
C ARG A 32 -5.30 -5.06 14.83
N PHE A 33 -5.48 -6.31 15.29
CA PHE A 33 -6.04 -7.37 14.45
C PHE A 33 -7.48 -7.09 14.02
N GLN A 34 -8.30 -6.56 14.93
CA GLN A 34 -9.67 -6.14 14.62
C GLN A 34 -9.69 -5.01 13.59
N SER A 35 -8.84 -3.99 13.75
CA SER A 35 -8.72 -2.89 12.79
C SER A 35 -8.27 -3.38 11.41
N ILE A 36 -7.30 -4.30 11.33
CA ILE A 36 -6.87 -4.91 10.06
C ILE A 36 -8.03 -5.66 9.41
N LYS A 37 -8.78 -6.46 10.17
CA LYS A 37 -9.93 -7.21 9.67
C LYS A 37 -11.02 -6.28 9.15
N GLN A 38 -11.37 -5.25 9.92
CA GLN A 38 -12.36 -4.25 9.53
C GLN A 38 -11.91 -3.51 8.27
N PHE A 39 -10.66 -3.05 8.20
CA PHE A 39 -10.11 -2.38 7.02
C PHE A 39 -10.21 -3.25 5.77
N LYS A 40 -9.79 -4.52 5.85
CA LYS A 40 -9.91 -5.47 4.73
C LYS A 40 -11.36 -5.67 4.29
N GLN A 41 -12.29 -5.73 5.24
CA GLN A 41 -13.71 -5.88 4.94
C GLN A 41 -14.28 -4.63 4.26
N THR A 42 -14.03 -3.45 4.82
CA THR A 42 -14.52 -2.17 4.29
C THR A 42 -13.97 -1.88 2.89
N PHE A 43 -12.70 -2.19 2.64
CA PHE A 43 -12.03 -1.90 1.38
C PHE A 43 -11.86 -3.11 0.46
N LYS A 44 -12.61 -4.19 0.67
CA LYS A 44 -12.51 -5.43 -0.11
C LYS A 44 -12.60 -5.20 -1.63
N ASN A 45 -13.41 -4.24 -2.07
CA ASN A 45 -13.62 -3.92 -3.49
C ASN A 45 -12.54 -2.96 -4.06
N HIS A 46 -11.83 -2.25 -3.18
CA HIS A 46 -10.81 -1.27 -3.57
C HIS A 46 -9.40 -1.86 -3.56
N ILE A 47 -9.10 -2.74 -2.60
CA ILE A 47 -7.81 -3.43 -2.49
C ILE A 47 -7.78 -4.52 -3.56
N LYS A 48 -7.20 -4.20 -4.71
CA LYS A 48 -6.95 -5.17 -5.77
C LYS A 48 -5.48 -5.56 -5.73
N ASP A 49 -5.22 -6.85 -5.54
CA ASP A 49 -3.88 -7.42 -5.69
C ASP A 49 -3.71 -7.94 -7.11
N TYR A 50 -3.02 -7.16 -7.94
CA TYR A 50 -2.74 -7.56 -9.32
C TYR A 50 -1.45 -8.37 -9.38
N ASN A 51 -1.55 -9.54 -10.03
CA ASN A 51 -0.39 -10.35 -10.39
C ASN A 51 -0.13 -10.24 -11.89
N PHE A 52 0.69 -9.28 -12.29
CA PHE A 52 1.00 -9.05 -13.70
C PHE A 52 2.03 -10.08 -14.18
N ALA A 53 1.71 -10.76 -15.28
CA ALA A 53 2.66 -11.62 -15.97
C ALA A 53 3.74 -10.77 -16.65
N PRO A 54 4.93 -11.34 -16.95
CA PRO A 54 5.83 -10.75 -17.94
C PRO A 54 5.07 -10.36 -19.21
N GLU A 55 5.53 -9.30 -19.87
CA GLU A 55 4.95 -8.72 -21.10
C GLU A 55 3.59 -8.04 -20.94
N SER A 56 3.00 -8.06 -19.73
CA SER A 56 1.78 -7.31 -19.46
C SER A 56 2.03 -5.80 -19.55
N LEU A 57 1.12 -5.07 -20.18
CA LEU A 57 1.13 -3.60 -20.19
C LEU A 57 0.49 -3.05 -18.92
N VAL A 58 1.20 -2.15 -18.25
CA VAL A 58 0.77 -1.53 -16.99
C VAL A 58 0.97 -0.03 -17.03
N LEU A 59 0.10 0.70 -16.31
CA LEU A 59 0.30 2.10 -15.97
C LEU A 59 0.97 2.21 -14.60
N VAL A 60 1.86 3.18 -14.45
CA VAL A 60 2.51 3.45 -13.17
C VAL A 60 1.95 4.71 -12.53
N ARG A 61 1.36 4.59 -11.35
CA ARG A 61 0.92 5.72 -10.54
C ARG A 61 2.12 6.59 -10.12
N ASN A 62 2.04 7.88 -10.45
CA ASN A 62 3.07 8.86 -10.13
C ASN A 62 2.88 9.40 -8.70
N THR A 63 3.26 8.59 -7.71
CA THR A 63 3.07 8.89 -6.28
C THR A 63 3.80 10.15 -5.81
N ARG A 64 4.84 10.61 -6.53
CA ARG A 64 5.54 11.86 -6.22
C ARG A 64 4.63 13.05 -6.49
N VAL A 65 4.04 13.08 -7.68
CA VAL A 65 3.14 14.15 -8.13
C VAL A 65 1.87 14.22 -7.28
N GLU A 66 1.34 13.09 -6.81
CA GLU A 66 0.08 13.11 -6.05
C GLU A 66 0.12 13.93 -4.76
N LYS A 67 1.30 14.09 -4.17
CA LYS A 67 1.52 14.85 -2.94
C LYS A 67 1.88 16.32 -3.18
N GLU A 68 2.07 16.73 -4.44
CA GLU A 68 2.47 18.09 -4.78
C GLU A 68 1.26 19.04 -4.87
N LEU A 69 1.48 20.32 -4.51
CA LEU A 69 0.42 21.34 -4.55
C LEU A 69 -0.02 21.66 -5.99
N ASN A 70 0.89 21.59 -6.96
CA ASN A 70 0.63 21.83 -8.39
C ASN A 70 0.27 20.56 -9.19
N ARG A 71 -0.19 19.49 -8.52
CA ARG A 71 -0.47 18.19 -9.15
C ARG A 71 -1.52 18.22 -10.26
N LYS A 72 -2.43 19.21 -10.26
CA LYS A 72 -3.57 19.27 -11.18
C LYS A 72 -3.12 19.34 -12.65
N MET A 73 -1.96 19.92 -12.92
CA MET A 73 -1.41 20.08 -14.27
C MET A 73 -0.44 18.96 -14.67
N LYS A 74 -0.19 17.97 -13.79
CA LYS A 74 0.83 16.95 -14.00
C LYS A 74 0.21 15.58 -14.29
N PRO A 75 0.89 14.71 -15.06
CA PRO A 75 0.38 13.37 -15.36
C PRO A 75 0.28 12.52 -14.09
N ARG A 76 -0.93 12.01 -13.83
CA ARG A 76 -1.20 11.12 -12.68
C ARG A 76 -0.59 9.72 -12.85
N TYR A 77 -0.58 9.23 -14.08
CA TYR A 77 0.00 7.95 -14.46
C TYR A 77 1.11 8.19 -15.47
N LEU A 78 2.23 7.48 -15.29
CA LEU A 78 3.24 7.32 -16.31
C LEU A 78 2.77 6.23 -17.26
N GLY A 79 3.19 6.34 -18.52
CA GLY A 79 2.64 5.66 -19.68
C GLY A 79 2.52 4.13 -19.59
N PRO A 80 2.05 3.48 -20.66
CA PRO A 80 2.05 2.03 -20.72
C PRO A 80 3.51 1.54 -20.69
N MET A 81 3.84 0.77 -19.67
CA MET A 81 5.12 0.10 -19.50
C MET A 81 4.92 -1.40 -19.57
N LEU A 82 5.92 -2.10 -20.07
CA LEU A 82 5.92 -3.55 -20.18
C LEU A 82 6.53 -4.18 -18.92
N VAL A 83 5.84 -5.18 -18.35
CA VAL A 83 6.37 -5.91 -17.19
C VAL A 83 7.49 -6.84 -17.64
N VAL A 84 8.70 -6.66 -17.11
CA VAL A 84 9.82 -7.58 -17.39
C VAL A 84 9.72 -8.79 -16.47
N ARG A 85 9.63 -8.56 -15.15
CA ARG A 85 9.39 -9.60 -14.15
C ARG A 85 9.01 -9.03 -12.79
N ARG A 86 8.41 -9.89 -11.96
CA ARG A 86 8.20 -9.66 -10.53
C ARG A 86 9.40 -10.16 -9.72
N THR A 87 9.87 -9.36 -8.76
CA THR A 87 10.93 -9.72 -7.82
C THR A 87 10.38 -10.52 -6.65
N LYS A 88 11.25 -11.25 -5.92
CA LYS A 88 10.86 -11.98 -4.69
C LYS A 88 10.19 -11.09 -3.64
N GLY A 89 10.57 -9.81 -3.56
CA GLY A 89 9.96 -8.82 -2.67
C GLY A 89 8.66 -8.19 -3.16
N GLY A 90 8.08 -8.69 -4.27
CA GLY A 90 6.79 -8.22 -4.79
C GLY A 90 6.84 -6.93 -5.62
N SER A 91 8.01 -6.30 -5.76
CA SER A 91 8.21 -5.19 -6.71
C SER A 91 8.38 -5.69 -8.15
N TYR A 92 8.08 -4.86 -9.12
CA TYR A 92 8.20 -5.17 -10.54
C TYR A 92 9.33 -4.36 -11.18
N MET A 93 10.03 -5.00 -12.11
CA MET A 93 10.89 -4.32 -13.07
C MET A 93 10.09 -4.12 -14.36
N LEU A 94 10.15 -2.90 -14.89
CA LEU A 94 9.39 -2.51 -16.06
C LEU A 94 10.33 -2.04 -17.17
N ALA A 95 9.87 -2.13 -18.40
CA ALA A 95 10.50 -1.54 -19.57
C ALA A 95 9.54 -0.54 -20.22
N GLU A 96 10.08 0.46 -20.92
CA GLU A 96 9.28 1.26 -21.85
C GLU A 96 8.92 0.42 -23.09
N LEU A 97 8.10 0.98 -23.98
CA LEU A 97 7.59 0.24 -25.14
C LEU A 97 8.68 -0.11 -26.17
N ASP A 98 9.79 0.62 -26.17
CA ASP A 98 11.00 0.34 -26.95
C ASP A 98 11.87 -0.76 -26.34
N ARG A 99 11.38 -1.43 -25.28
CA ARG A 99 12.08 -2.46 -24.49
C ARG A 99 13.26 -1.92 -23.67
N SER A 100 13.42 -0.60 -23.55
CA SER A 100 14.41 -0.02 -22.64
C SER A 100 14.01 -0.29 -21.18
N ILE A 101 14.91 -0.94 -20.43
CA ILE A 101 14.62 -1.37 -19.06
C ILE A 101 14.74 -0.17 -18.11
N SER A 102 13.71 0.09 -17.33
CA SER A 102 13.76 1.10 -16.27
C SER A 102 14.73 0.68 -15.17
N LYS A 103 15.60 1.61 -14.77
CA LYS A 103 16.51 1.44 -13.63
C LYS A 103 15.75 1.32 -12.30
N LEU A 104 14.51 1.80 -12.24
CA LEU A 104 13.69 1.82 -11.04
C LEU A 104 12.90 0.52 -10.87
N ARG A 105 12.65 0.16 -9.60
CA ARG A 105 11.71 -0.89 -9.23
C ARG A 105 10.40 -0.26 -8.78
N TYR A 106 9.29 -0.83 -9.22
CA TYR A 106 7.96 -0.29 -8.94
C TYR A 106 7.20 -1.21 -7.98
N ALA A 107 6.66 -0.63 -6.92
CA ALA A 107 5.84 -1.38 -5.97
C ALA A 107 4.50 -1.80 -6.61
N ALA A 108 4.01 -3.00 -6.30
CA ALA A 108 2.79 -3.56 -6.88
C ALA A 108 1.57 -2.62 -6.78
N PHE A 109 1.38 -1.94 -5.64
CA PHE A 109 0.25 -1.02 -5.44
C PHE A 109 0.27 0.23 -6.33
N ARG A 110 1.40 0.51 -7.00
CA ARG A 110 1.52 1.62 -7.96
C ARG A 110 1.11 1.20 -9.37
N LEU A 111 0.98 -0.10 -9.64
CA LEU A 111 0.71 -0.61 -10.97
C LEU A 111 -0.79 -0.81 -11.19
N LEU A 112 -1.27 -0.38 -12.35
CA LEU A 112 -2.63 -0.62 -12.81
C LEU A 112 -2.58 -1.29 -14.18
N PRO A 113 -3.54 -2.17 -14.52
CA PRO A 113 -3.61 -2.74 -15.86
C PRO A 113 -3.81 -1.63 -16.90
N TYR A 114 -3.05 -1.68 -17.99
CA TYR A 114 -3.30 -0.84 -19.15
C TYR A 114 -4.18 -1.61 -20.14
N HIS A 115 -5.37 -1.08 -20.42
CA HIS A 115 -6.28 -1.64 -21.41
C HIS A 115 -6.07 -0.92 -22.74
N VAL A 116 -5.50 -1.64 -23.71
CA VAL A 116 -5.26 -1.10 -25.06
C VAL A 116 -6.61 -0.89 -25.75
N ARG A 117 -6.82 0.27 -26.37
CA ARG A 117 -8.07 0.60 -27.09
C ARG A 117 -8.22 -0.16 -28.41
N SER A 118 -7.12 -0.55 -29.04
CA SER A 118 -7.05 -1.29 -30.30
C SER A 118 -5.83 -2.21 -30.27
N ARG A 119 -5.91 -3.38 -30.93
CA ARG A 119 -4.83 -4.37 -30.91
C ARG A 119 -3.61 -3.80 -31.67
N ILE A 120 -2.58 -3.39 -30.95
CA ILE A 120 -1.29 -3.03 -31.53
C ILE A 120 -0.45 -4.30 -31.52
N SER A 121 -0.17 -4.84 -32.70
CA SER A 121 0.80 -5.92 -32.88
C SER A 121 2.20 -5.35 -32.65
N VAL A 122 2.67 -5.36 -31.41
CA VAL A 122 4.09 -5.13 -31.13
C VAL A 122 4.78 -6.46 -31.33
N LEU A 123 5.26 -6.69 -32.57
CA LEU A 123 6.14 -7.81 -32.93
C LEU A 123 7.54 -7.58 -32.33
#